data_AF-A0A9I3EIA7-F1
#
_entry.id   AF-A0A9I3EIA7-F1
#
_cell.length_a   1.000
_cell.length_b   1.000
_cell.length_c   1.000
_cell.angle_alpha   90.00
_cell.angle_beta   90.00
_cell.angle_gamma   90.00
#
_symmetry.space_group_name_H-M   'P 1'
#
loop_
_entity.id
_entity.type
_entity.pdbx_description
1 polymer ?
#
loop_
_entity_poly.entity_id
_entity_poly.type
_entity_poly.pdbx_seq_one_letter_code
_entity_poly.pdbx_strand_id
1 'polypeptide(L)'
;MSSSWRPIIVGVAWCAMVTTTLFGGTAYAASCPIHLTISALARSIEDAPLVINWGPGCESPPDWIGLYAENPALSNASPLAQVFVNGARSGQVVSEVKFGRRKLPGGWSHEQVLQHIPKRRSKPICYDLYLTSYDASGQLEYFDCLKVQPTWMFSEPGLGNMSLRELFLPGTHCSGCYQTRTNVGNAFLKRIGYRQSLDVWSQLVFGVRYLDFSVGFYPSHNGTRNFWIMNEHFRVASLGPILQDIRRFVILSEETVFLDFRRFPLGFHNNPEQHDALLALLEQELGDLVYRRKFAASDELTDGDDHADGESYNLTLGDMRREGKYVLITYNHEASLNESEIIWKPWKKHSSAFLKHTELGEFMQNLFSQKHPDAPRDIGWSLHGVQGFQGSYNEEDATYMMPAERASVVNPKLMQLLSGPWSQRANAVLVDYFANTNLVELAVNTNRYKTLRSPTSEAVVLDIQ
;
A
#
# COMPACT_ATOMS: atom_id res chain seq x y z
N MET A 1 73.23 -31.52 -27.13
CA MET A 1 73.90 -31.11 -25.87
C MET A 1 74.35 -29.67 -26.07
N SER A 2 73.48 -28.73 -25.69
CA SER A 2 73.67 -27.83 -24.54
C SER A 2 74.78 -26.81 -24.73
N SER A 3 74.40 -25.56 -24.97
CA SER A 3 75.17 -24.42 -24.50
C SER A 3 74.17 -23.42 -23.91
N SER A 4 74.22 -23.27 -22.59
CA SER A 4 73.68 -22.09 -21.92
C SER A 4 74.71 -20.97 -21.98
N TRP A 5 74.24 -19.73 -21.97
CA TRP A 5 74.55 -18.65 -21.03
C TRP A 5 74.15 -17.30 -21.67
N ARG A 6 73.57 -16.44 -20.82
CA ARG A 6 72.76 -15.25 -21.13
C ARG A 6 73.54 -14.08 -21.76
N PRO A 7 72.83 -13.14 -22.41
CA PRO A 7 73.00 -11.74 -22.00
C PRO A 7 71.69 -10.95 -21.86
N ILE A 8 71.81 -9.87 -21.08
CA ILE A 8 70.82 -8.84 -20.75
C ILE A 8 70.61 -7.91 -21.97
N ILE A 9 69.36 -7.56 -22.28
CA ILE A 9 69.04 -6.41 -23.15
C ILE A 9 67.95 -5.55 -22.48
N VAL A 10 68.27 -4.26 -22.41
CA VAL A 10 67.46 -3.13 -21.92
C VAL A 10 66.33 -2.84 -22.91
N GLY A 11 65.09 -2.78 -22.43
CA GLY A 11 63.91 -2.39 -23.20
C GLY A 11 63.27 -1.14 -22.61
N VAL A 12 63.28 -0.06 -23.40
CA VAL A 12 62.80 1.29 -23.10
C VAL A 12 61.29 1.29 -22.83
N ALA A 13 60.87 1.84 -21.69
CA ALA A 13 59.47 2.09 -21.38
C ALA A 13 58.98 3.33 -22.15
N TRP A 14 58.12 3.13 -23.15
CA TRP A 14 57.31 4.19 -23.74
C TRP A 14 55.96 4.23 -23.02
N CYS A 15 55.71 5.32 -22.29
CA CYS A 15 54.39 5.68 -21.79
C CYS A 15 53.44 5.94 -22.97
N ALA A 16 52.55 5.00 -23.25
CA ALA A 16 51.33 5.28 -23.99
C ALA A 16 50.22 5.57 -22.97
N MET A 17 49.82 6.84 -22.84
CA MET A 17 48.61 7.22 -22.13
C MET A 17 47.41 6.64 -22.88
N VAL A 18 46.85 5.55 -22.36
CA VAL A 18 45.53 5.08 -22.79
C VAL A 18 44.50 5.92 -22.06
N THR A 19 43.94 6.89 -22.77
CA THR A 19 42.69 7.54 -22.38
C THR A 19 41.58 6.49 -22.38
N THR A 20 41.24 5.98 -21.20
CA THR A 20 40.03 5.19 -20.99
C THR A 20 38.83 6.10 -21.19
N THR A 21 38.22 6.03 -22.38
CA THR A 21 36.85 6.47 -22.58
C THR A 21 35.95 5.67 -21.66
N LEU A 22 35.42 6.34 -20.64
CA LEU A 22 34.31 5.89 -19.82
C LEU A 22 33.16 5.53 -20.76
N PHE A 23 32.97 4.24 -21.02
CA PHE A 23 31.73 3.74 -21.59
C PHE A 23 30.64 4.03 -20.57
N GLY A 24 29.85 5.06 -20.85
CA GLY A 24 28.61 5.32 -20.16
C GLY A 24 27.76 4.04 -20.22
N GLY A 25 27.41 3.53 -19.06
CA GLY A 25 26.46 2.44 -18.94
C GLY A 25 25.18 2.85 -19.66
N THR A 26 24.87 2.17 -20.76
CA THR A 26 23.55 2.16 -21.34
C THR A 26 22.62 1.64 -20.26
N ALA A 27 21.86 2.53 -19.62
CA ALA A 27 20.67 2.14 -18.90
C ALA A 27 19.86 1.27 -19.87
N TYR A 28 19.65 -0.01 -19.55
CA TYR A 28 18.58 -0.77 -20.19
C TYR A 28 17.35 0.13 -20.14
N ALA A 29 16.83 0.54 -21.30
CA ALA A 29 15.57 1.26 -21.37
C ALA A 29 14.58 0.42 -20.57
N ALA A 30 14.13 0.94 -19.42
CA ALA A 30 13.27 0.18 -18.54
C ALA A 30 12.02 -0.18 -19.34
N SER A 31 11.77 -1.48 -19.51
CA SER A 31 10.59 -2.00 -20.19
C SER A 31 9.32 -1.31 -19.67
N CYS A 32 8.41 -0.93 -20.56
CA CYS A 32 7.16 -0.26 -20.21
C CYS A 32 6.36 -1.09 -19.19
N PRO A 33 6.16 -0.62 -17.95
CA PRO A 33 5.46 -1.39 -16.95
C PRO A 33 3.99 -1.50 -17.33
N ILE A 34 3.46 -2.74 -17.35
CA ILE A 34 2.04 -3.03 -17.52
C ILE A 34 1.48 -3.66 -16.24
N HIS A 35 0.20 -3.43 -15.95
CA HIS A 35 -0.44 -4.02 -14.77
C HIS A 35 -1.98 -4.05 -14.90
N LEU A 36 -2.60 -4.97 -14.16
CA LEU A 36 -4.06 -5.07 -14.03
C LEU A 36 -4.55 -4.34 -12.79
N THR A 37 -5.66 -3.62 -12.94
CA THR A 37 -6.49 -3.15 -11.83
C THR A 37 -7.94 -3.59 -12.04
N ILE A 38 -8.75 -3.46 -11.00
CA ILE A 38 -10.17 -3.80 -11.03
C ILE A 38 -10.97 -2.50 -11.03
N SER A 39 -11.92 -2.35 -11.97
CA SER A 39 -12.73 -1.14 -12.05
C SER A 39 -13.54 -0.91 -10.77
N ALA A 40 -13.55 0.34 -10.28
CA ALA A 40 -14.37 0.73 -9.14
C ALA A 40 -15.86 0.91 -9.49
N LEU A 41 -16.20 1.06 -10.78
CA LEU A 41 -17.51 1.52 -11.24
C LEU A 41 -18.59 0.43 -11.28
N ALA A 42 -18.23 -0.83 -11.08
CA ALA A 42 -19.20 -1.91 -11.08
C ALA A 42 -19.99 -2.01 -9.77
N ARG A 43 -21.21 -2.53 -9.88
CA ARG A 43 -22.11 -2.73 -8.72
C ARG A 43 -21.61 -3.79 -7.73
N SER A 44 -20.79 -4.72 -8.22
CA SER A 44 -20.18 -5.80 -7.46
C SER A 44 -18.75 -5.99 -7.94
N ILE A 45 -17.87 -6.51 -7.08
CA ILE A 45 -16.51 -6.85 -7.48
C ILE A 45 -16.49 -7.99 -8.52
N GLU A 46 -17.46 -8.90 -8.47
CA GLU A 46 -17.57 -10.03 -9.40
C GLU A 46 -17.86 -9.55 -10.83
N ASP A 47 -18.68 -8.51 -10.96
CA ASP A 47 -19.04 -7.90 -12.24
C ASP A 47 -18.05 -6.84 -12.71
N ALA A 48 -17.04 -6.52 -11.90
CA ALA A 48 -16.09 -5.47 -12.21
C ALA A 48 -15.21 -5.85 -13.40
N PRO A 49 -15.18 -5.05 -14.48
CA PRO A 49 -14.25 -5.27 -15.56
C PRO A 49 -12.82 -5.04 -15.07
N LEU A 50 -11.91 -5.85 -15.62
CA LEU A 50 -10.47 -5.66 -15.45
C LEU A 50 -10.02 -4.50 -16.34
N VAL A 51 -9.12 -3.68 -15.80
CA VAL A 51 -8.52 -2.56 -16.50
C VAL A 51 -7.06 -2.90 -16.77
N ILE A 52 -6.67 -2.81 -18.04
CA ILE A 52 -5.32 -3.03 -18.53
C ILE A 52 -4.63 -1.67 -18.55
N ASN A 53 -3.53 -1.53 -17.83
CA ASN A 53 -2.81 -0.26 -17.68
C ASN A 53 -1.36 -0.41 -18.17
N TRP A 54 -0.80 0.68 -18.72
CA TRP A 54 0.63 0.76 -19.05
C TRP A 54 1.22 2.13 -18.71
N GLY A 55 2.50 2.15 -18.37
CA GLY A 55 3.22 3.34 -17.92
C GLY A 55 2.95 3.69 -16.44
N PRO A 56 3.21 4.93 -16.02
CA PRO A 56 3.52 6.09 -16.87
C PRO A 56 4.95 6.11 -17.44
N GLY A 57 5.17 6.91 -18.49
CA GLY A 57 6.51 7.28 -18.95
C GLY A 57 7.22 6.25 -19.82
N CYS A 58 6.48 5.40 -20.56
CA CYS A 58 7.09 4.44 -21.46
C CYS A 58 7.79 5.15 -22.62
N GLU A 59 9.12 5.12 -22.65
CA GLU A 59 9.93 5.67 -23.75
C GLU A 59 9.73 4.84 -25.03
N SER A 60 9.70 3.52 -24.88
CA SER A 60 9.37 2.53 -25.90
C SER A 60 8.10 1.79 -25.46
N PRO A 61 6.90 2.30 -25.80
CA PRO A 61 5.66 1.61 -25.50
C PRO A 61 5.54 0.32 -26.33
N PRO A 62 4.94 -0.74 -25.79
CA PRO A 62 4.70 -1.97 -26.54
C PRO A 62 3.75 -1.73 -27.70
N ASP A 63 3.74 -2.62 -28.69
CA ASP A 63 2.79 -2.55 -29.80
C ASP A 63 1.39 -3.00 -29.34
N TRP A 64 1.36 -4.12 -28.61
CA TRP A 64 0.13 -4.64 -28.01
C TRP A 64 0.35 -5.34 -26.68
N ILE A 65 -0.74 -5.43 -25.92
CA ILE A 65 -0.81 -6.07 -24.60
C ILE A 65 -1.90 -7.15 -24.64
N GLY A 66 -1.56 -8.35 -24.18
CA GLY A 66 -2.50 -9.47 -24.07
C GLY A 66 -2.85 -9.79 -22.62
N LEU A 67 -4.13 -10.08 -22.37
CA LEU A 67 -4.65 -10.59 -21.11
C LEU A 67 -5.00 -12.06 -21.27
N TYR A 68 -4.52 -12.93 -20.38
CA TYR A 68 -4.65 -14.39 -20.47
C TYR A 68 -5.25 -15.00 -19.20
N ALA A 69 -5.98 -16.10 -19.36
CA ALA A 69 -6.50 -16.90 -18.24
C ALA A 69 -5.45 -17.89 -17.69
N GLU A 70 -4.46 -18.25 -18.49
CA GLU A 70 -3.40 -19.18 -18.15
C GLU A 70 -2.06 -18.47 -18.31
N ASN A 71 -1.02 -18.97 -17.64
CA ASN A 71 0.30 -18.38 -17.74
C ASN A 71 0.85 -18.59 -19.18
N PRO A 72 1.00 -17.52 -19.99
CA PRO A 72 1.46 -17.63 -21.37
C PRO A 72 2.92 -18.11 -21.50
N ALA A 73 3.70 -18.10 -20.42
CA ALA A 73 5.03 -18.72 -20.42
C ALA A 73 4.97 -20.26 -20.38
N LEU A 74 3.82 -20.83 -20.02
CA LEU A 74 3.61 -22.28 -19.84
C LEU A 74 2.51 -22.84 -20.75
N SER A 75 1.76 -21.97 -21.43
CA SER A 75 0.58 -22.33 -22.22
C SER A 75 0.54 -21.55 -23.52
N ASN A 76 0.02 -22.19 -24.58
CA ASN A 76 -0.18 -21.59 -25.90
C ASN A 76 -1.61 -21.03 -26.06
N ALA A 77 -2.30 -20.74 -24.94
CA ALA A 77 -3.65 -20.21 -24.97
C ALA A 77 -3.71 -18.81 -25.62
N SER A 78 -4.75 -18.57 -26.41
CA SER A 78 -5.03 -17.24 -26.96
C SER A 78 -5.41 -16.24 -25.85
N PRO A 79 -5.11 -14.94 -26.04
CA PRO A 79 -5.51 -13.92 -25.08
C PRO A 79 -7.04 -13.81 -24.97
N LEU A 80 -7.53 -13.62 -23.75
CA LEU A 80 -8.92 -13.24 -23.44
C LEU A 80 -9.26 -11.84 -23.97
N ALA A 81 -8.28 -10.93 -23.94
CA ALA A 81 -8.39 -9.60 -24.49
C ALA A 81 -7.03 -9.14 -25.03
N GLN A 82 -7.05 -8.38 -26.12
CA GLN A 82 -5.88 -7.82 -26.76
C GLN A 82 -6.08 -6.32 -26.96
N VAL A 83 -5.08 -5.53 -26.58
CA VAL A 83 -5.11 -4.06 -26.65
C VAL A 83 -3.92 -3.58 -27.46
N PHE A 84 -4.18 -2.82 -28.51
CA PHE A 84 -3.14 -2.11 -29.28
C PHE A 84 -2.86 -0.76 -28.63
N VAL A 85 -1.60 -0.50 -28.30
CA VAL A 85 -1.18 0.70 -27.55
C VAL A 85 -1.01 1.91 -28.44
N ASN A 86 -0.79 1.71 -29.74
CA ASN A 86 -0.71 2.75 -30.77
C ASN A 86 0.29 3.88 -30.41
N GLY A 87 1.44 3.51 -29.84
CA GLY A 87 2.51 4.46 -29.48
C GLY A 87 2.23 5.34 -28.26
N ALA A 88 1.11 5.15 -27.55
CA ALA A 88 0.81 5.90 -26.34
C ALA A 88 1.79 5.54 -25.22
N ARG A 89 2.47 6.54 -24.63
CA ARG A 89 3.47 6.34 -23.56
C ARG A 89 2.88 5.94 -22.20
N SER A 90 1.58 6.05 -22.06
CA SER A 90 0.81 5.65 -20.88
C SER A 90 -0.65 5.57 -21.24
N GLY A 91 -1.40 4.72 -20.56
CA GLY A 91 -2.83 4.67 -20.74
C GLY A 91 -3.48 3.53 -19.98
N GLN A 92 -4.80 3.46 -20.13
CA GLN A 92 -5.62 2.42 -19.54
C GLN A 92 -6.75 2.06 -20.50
N VAL A 93 -7.12 0.78 -20.54
CA VAL A 93 -8.27 0.28 -21.29
C VAL A 93 -9.10 -0.62 -20.38
N VAL A 94 -10.39 -0.32 -20.27
CA VAL A 94 -11.36 -1.20 -19.61
C VAL A 94 -11.64 -2.36 -20.55
N SER A 95 -11.36 -3.58 -20.11
CA SER A 95 -11.62 -4.79 -20.89
C SER A 95 -13.04 -5.33 -20.65
N GLU A 96 -13.55 -6.13 -21.58
CA GLU A 96 -14.78 -6.91 -21.40
C GLU A 96 -14.62 -8.08 -20.41
N VAL A 97 -13.37 -8.37 -20.00
CA VAL A 97 -13.08 -9.45 -19.05
C VAL A 97 -13.40 -8.99 -17.65
N LYS A 98 -14.36 -9.66 -17.01
CA LYS A 98 -14.74 -9.40 -15.62
C LYS A 98 -13.80 -10.12 -14.65
N PHE A 99 -13.63 -9.55 -13.45
CA PHE A 99 -12.90 -10.20 -12.36
C PHE A 99 -13.53 -11.55 -12.00
N GLY A 100 -14.86 -11.61 -11.92
CA GLY A 100 -15.62 -12.84 -11.69
C GLY A 100 -15.56 -13.33 -10.24
N ARG A 101 -16.19 -14.48 -9.99
CA ARG A 101 -16.13 -15.17 -8.69
C ARG A 101 -14.81 -15.91 -8.56
N ARG A 102 -13.84 -15.27 -7.89
CA ARG A 102 -12.50 -15.85 -7.68
C ARG A 102 -12.17 -15.94 -6.21
N LYS A 103 -11.57 -17.07 -5.83
CA LYS A 103 -10.92 -17.27 -4.53
C LYS A 103 -9.60 -16.50 -4.51
N LEU A 104 -9.21 -15.99 -3.35
CA LEU A 104 -7.86 -15.44 -3.15
C LEU A 104 -6.85 -16.58 -3.38
N PRO A 105 -5.83 -16.37 -4.22
CA PRO A 105 -4.94 -17.45 -4.62
C PRO A 105 -4.00 -17.85 -3.48
N GLY A 106 -3.35 -19.01 -3.61
CA GLY A 106 -2.38 -19.50 -2.63
C GLY A 106 -2.98 -19.98 -1.30
N GLY A 107 -4.30 -20.22 -1.24
CA GLY A 107 -4.98 -20.70 -0.04
C GLY A 107 -5.33 -19.59 0.96
N TRP A 108 -5.24 -18.31 0.55
CA TRP A 108 -5.50 -17.16 1.40
C TRP A 108 -6.98 -16.78 1.51
N SER A 109 -7.90 -17.50 0.87
CA SER A 109 -9.33 -17.22 1.03
C SER A 109 -9.75 -17.52 2.47
N HIS A 110 -10.67 -16.71 3.01
CA HIS A 110 -11.10 -16.83 4.40
C HIS A 110 -11.55 -18.26 4.77
N GLU A 111 -12.33 -18.93 3.91
CA GLU A 111 -12.77 -20.31 4.13
C GLU A 111 -11.61 -21.33 4.12
N GLN A 112 -10.56 -21.08 3.32
CA GLN A 112 -9.43 -21.99 3.17
C GLN A 112 -8.48 -21.92 4.36
N VAL A 113 -8.24 -20.71 4.89
CA VAL A 113 -7.35 -20.52 6.05
C VAL A 113 -7.92 -21.11 7.35
N LEU A 114 -9.24 -21.33 7.41
CA LEU A 114 -9.88 -22.04 8.52
C LEU A 114 -9.60 -23.55 8.50
N GLN A 115 -9.19 -24.09 7.36
CA GLN A 115 -8.92 -25.51 7.18
C GLN A 115 -7.42 -25.80 7.13
N HIS A 116 -6.64 -24.91 6.50
CA HIS A 116 -5.21 -25.12 6.26
C HIS A 116 -4.44 -23.81 6.40
N ILE A 117 -3.31 -23.84 7.09
CA ILE A 117 -2.41 -22.69 7.20
C ILE A 117 -1.76 -22.42 5.83
N PRO A 118 -1.93 -21.23 5.24
CA PRO A 118 -1.34 -20.90 3.95
C PRO A 118 0.18 -20.82 4.07
N LYS A 119 0.90 -21.29 3.04
CA LYS A 119 2.36 -21.14 2.99
C LYS A 119 2.72 -19.69 2.73
N ARG A 120 3.56 -19.12 3.59
CA ARG A 120 4.20 -17.81 3.34
C ARG A 120 5.11 -17.93 2.12
N ARG A 121 5.04 -16.97 1.20
CA ARG A 121 5.81 -16.96 -0.05
C ARG A 121 6.52 -15.64 -0.20
N SER A 122 7.77 -15.68 -0.65
CA SER A 122 8.54 -14.48 -0.96
C SER A 122 8.11 -13.78 -2.24
N LYS A 123 7.52 -14.54 -3.17
CA LYS A 123 7.01 -14.02 -4.44
C LYS A 123 5.52 -13.71 -4.36
N PRO A 124 5.04 -12.70 -5.09
CA PRO A 124 3.61 -12.45 -5.28
C PRO A 124 2.88 -13.70 -5.78
N ILE A 125 1.61 -13.82 -5.42
CA ILE A 125 0.78 -14.96 -5.78
C ILE A 125 -0.25 -14.49 -6.80
N CYS A 126 -0.12 -14.97 -8.04
CA CYS A 126 -1.01 -14.60 -9.13
C CYS A 126 -2.40 -15.22 -8.97
N TYR A 127 -3.41 -14.46 -9.39
CA TYR A 127 -4.64 -15.01 -9.93
C TYR A 127 -4.36 -15.63 -11.30
N ASP A 128 -5.31 -16.42 -11.79
CA ASP A 128 -5.35 -16.91 -13.17
C ASP A 128 -5.80 -15.80 -14.14
N LEU A 129 -5.03 -14.71 -14.13
CA LEU A 129 -5.20 -13.45 -14.86
C LEU A 129 -3.81 -12.84 -15.12
N TYR A 130 -3.25 -13.14 -16.27
CA TYR A 130 -1.87 -12.79 -16.66
C TYR A 130 -1.87 -11.72 -17.74
N LEU A 131 -0.85 -10.86 -17.72
CA LEU A 131 -0.59 -9.83 -18.71
C LEU A 131 0.77 -10.05 -19.36
N THR A 132 0.83 -9.86 -20.67
CA THR A 132 2.09 -9.76 -21.39
C THR A 132 2.05 -8.61 -22.37
N SER A 133 3.18 -7.95 -22.58
CA SER A 133 3.36 -6.96 -23.64
C SER A 133 4.32 -7.47 -24.71
N TYR A 134 4.07 -7.06 -25.94
CA TYR A 134 4.86 -7.48 -27.08
C TYR A 134 5.26 -6.28 -27.94
N ASP A 135 6.45 -6.37 -28.52
CA ASP A 135 6.91 -5.42 -29.53
C ASP A 135 6.27 -5.71 -30.91
N ALA A 136 6.61 -4.86 -31.90
CA ALA A 136 6.14 -5.02 -33.28
C ALA A 136 6.63 -6.30 -33.98
N SER A 137 7.68 -6.95 -33.46
CA SER A 137 8.19 -8.23 -33.95
C SER A 137 7.53 -9.44 -33.28
N GLY A 138 6.64 -9.20 -32.32
CA GLY A 138 5.99 -10.23 -31.51
C GLY A 138 6.86 -10.79 -30.39
N GLN A 139 7.96 -10.13 -30.04
CA GLN A 139 8.80 -10.52 -28.91
C GLN A 139 8.20 -10.03 -27.59
N LEU A 140 8.23 -10.89 -26.58
CA LEU A 140 7.76 -10.58 -25.23
C LEU A 140 8.68 -9.54 -24.57
N GLU A 141 8.10 -8.42 -24.14
CA GLU A 141 8.84 -7.34 -23.45
C GLU A 141 8.61 -7.35 -21.94
N TYR A 142 7.37 -7.62 -21.50
CA TYR A 142 7.00 -7.60 -20.09
C TYR A 142 5.97 -8.68 -19.76
N PHE A 143 6.00 -9.16 -18.52
CA PHE A 143 5.07 -10.13 -17.97
C PHE A 143 4.60 -9.68 -16.59
N ASP A 144 3.30 -9.68 -16.34
CA ASP A 144 2.72 -9.49 -15.01
C ASP A 144 1.46 -10.34 -14.81
N CYS A 145 0.85 -10.25 -13.64
CA CYS A 145 -0.44 -10.84 -13.33
C CYS A 145 -1.18 -10.00 -12.30
N LEU A 146 -2.50 -10.13 -12.23
CA LEU A 146 -3.22 -9.69 -11.04
C LEU A 146 -2.78 -10.58 -9.87
N LYS A 147 -2.33 -9.98 -8.77
CA LYS A 147 -1.62 -10.70 -7.70
C LYS A 147 -1.98 -10.21 -6.31
N VAL A 148 -1.76 -11.09 -5.33
CA VAL A 148 -1.81 -10.77 -3.90
C VAL A 148 -0.41 -10.89 -3.29
N GLN A 149 -0.15 -10.07 -2.27
CA GLN A 149 1.15 -9.98 -1.60
C GLN A 149 0.99 -10.02 -0.08
N PRO A 150 0.56 -11.15 0.49
CA PRO A 150 0.21 -11.23 1.91
C PRO A 150 1.41 -11.17 2.86
N THR A 151 2.64 -11.32 2.38
CA THR A 151 3.86 -11.41 3.21
C THR A 151 5.01 -10.54 2.68
N TRP A 152 4.69 -9.43 2.01
CA TRP A 152 5.71 -8.63 1.31
C TRP A 152 6.71 -7.95 2.23
N MET A 153 6.30 -7.50 3.43
CA MET A 153 7.25 -6.88 4.37
C MET A 153 8.15 -7.91 5.04
N PHE A 154 7.61 -9.08 5.35
CA PHE A 154 8.33 -10.20 5.97
C PHE A 154 9.36 -10.78 5.03
N SER A 155 9.02 -10.87 3.74
CA SER A 155 9.86 -11.49 2.72
C SER A 155 11.04 -10.63 2.27
N GLU A 156 11.13 -9.38 2.73
CA GLU A 156 12.18 -8.43 2.40
C GLU A 156 12.98 -8.07 3.66
N PRO A 157 14.07 -8.80 3.97
CA PRO A 157 14.83 -8.62 5.21
C PRO A 157 15.37 -7.20 5.40
N GLY A 158 15.72 -6.52 4.31
CA GLY A 158 16.22 -5.14 4.33
C GLY A 158 15.23 -4.14 4.93
N LEU A 159 13.93 -4.43 4.91
CA LEU A 159 12.91 -3.57 5.52
C LEU A 159 12.91 -3.64 7.05
N GLY A 160 13.52 -4.68 7.64
CA GLY A 160 13.57 -4.84 9.10
C GLY A 160 14.22 -3.66 9.83
N ASN A 161 15.20 -3.01 9.21
CA ASN A 161 15.94 -1.90 9.83
C ASN A 161 15.43 -0.52 9.43
N MET A 162 14.45 -0.44 8.52
CA MET A 162 13.87 0.85 8.12
C MET A 162 12.92 1.34 9.20
N SER A 163 12.99 2.64 9.51
CA SER A 163 12.03 3.26 10.42
C SER A 163 10.65 3.35 9.76
N LEU A 164 9.58 3.34 10.56
CA LEU A 164 8.22 3.33 10.02
C LEU A 164 7.90 4.60 9.22
N ARG A 165 8.54 5.75 9.52
CA ARG A 165 8.46 6.99 8.72
C ARG A 165 9.09 6.89 7.33
N GLU A 166 10.05 5.97 7.12
CA GLU A 166 10.74 5.78 5.84
C GLU A 166 10.01 4.81 4.92
N LEU A 167 9.13 3.96 5.45
CA LEU A 167 8.35 3.00 4.67
C LEU A 167 7.27 3.70 3.85
N PHE A 168 7.14 3.33 2.59
CA PHE A 168 5.93 3.59 1.82
C PHE A 168 4.87 2.53 2.16
N LEU A 169 3.86 2.89 2.94
CA LEU A 169 2.79 1.99 3.38
C LEU A 169 1.54 2.15 2.48
N PRO A 170 1.14 1.11 1.74
CA PRO A 170 -0.11 1.14 0.99
C PRO A 170 -1.30 1.00 1.96
N GLY A 171 -2.25 1.91 1.85
CA GLY A 171 -3.37 2.02 2.77
C GLY A 171 -4.72 2.19 2.09
N THR A 172 -5.78 2.03 2.87
CA THR A 172 -7.17 2.23 2.43
C THR A 172 -7.85 3.27 3.31
N HIS A 173 -8.52 4.24 2.70
CA HIS A 173 -9.39 5.16 3.43
C HIS A 173 -10.70 4.46 3.79
N CYS A 174 -11.20 4.68 5.01
CA CYS A 174 -12.44 4.06 5.51
C CYS A 174 -12.41 2.54 5.25
N SER A 175 -11.37 1.84 5.73
CA SER A 175 -11.05 0.47 5.33
C SER A 175 -12.20 -0.52 5.59
N GLY A 176 -12.98 -0.28 6.64
CA GLY A 176 -14.16 -1.07 6.98
C GLY A 176 -15.44 -0.68 6.22
N CYS A 177 -15.38 0.27 5.30
CA CYS A 177 -16.53 0.83 4.59
C CYS A 177 -16.78 0.07 3.28
N TYR A 178 -17.07 -1.21 3.40
CA TYR A 178 -17.37 -2.12 2.30
C TYR A 178 -18.75 -2.77 2.47
N GLN A 179 -19.24 -3.38 1.40
CA GLN A 179 -20.50 -4.09 1.41
C GLN A 179 -20.36 -5.41 2.19
N THR A 180 -21.19 -5.60 3.21
CA THR A 180 -21.33 -6.80 4.02
C THR A 180 -22.61 -7.54 3.66
N ARG A 181 -22.73 -8.81 4.08
CA ARG A 181 -23.97 -9.58 3.94
C ARG A 181 -25.17 -8.88 4.60
N THR A 182 -24.94 -8.13 5.67
CA THR A 182 -26.00 -7.43 6.40
C THR A 182 -26.47 -6.13 5.74
N ASN A 183 -25.69 -5.54 4.83
CA ASN A 183 -25.99 -4.25 4.21
C ASN A 183 -26.08 -4.30 2.67
N VAL A 184 -25.96 -5.49 2.06
CA VAL A 184 -26.06 -5.70 0.61
C VAL A 184 -27.35 -5.17 -0.02
N GLY A 185 -28.44 -5.11 0.74
CA GLY A 185 -29.72 -4.54 0.29
C GLY A 185 -29.83 -3.01 0.47
N ASN A 186 -28.88 -2.36 1.13
CA ASN A 186 -28.98 -0.95 1.49
C ASN A 186 -28.62 -0.03 0.32
N ALA A 187 -29.63 0.45 -0.40
CA ALA A 187 -29.47 1.34 -1.56
C ALA A 187 -28.75 2.66 -1.22
N PHE A 188 -28.95 3.19 -0.02
CA PHE A 188 -28.33 4.43 0.41
C PHE A 188 -26.82 4.26 0.64
N LEU A 189 -26.42 3.20 1.34
CA LEU A 189 -25.00 2.88 1.53
C LEU A 189 -24.28 2.57 0.22
N LYS A 190 -24.96 1.95 -0.76
CA LYS A 190 -24.41 1.78 -2.11
C LYS A 190 -24.08 3.10 -2.78
N ARG A 191 -24.92 4.12 -2.57
CA ARG A 191 -24.75 5.43 -3.21
C ARG A 191 -23.68 6.28 -2.55
N ILE A 192 -23.57 6.25 -1.21
CA ILE A 192 -22.68 7.19 -0.50
C ILE A 192 -21.80 6.56 0.60
N GLY A 193 -22.10 5.34 1.03
CA GLY A 193 -21.54 4.72 2.23
C GLY A 193 -20.31 3.85 2.01
N TYR A 194 -20.16 3.22 0.84
CA TYR A 194 -19.00 2.38 0.55
C TYR A 194 -17.81 3.19 0.01
N ARG A 195 -16.61 2.78 0.42
CA ARG A 195 -15.31 3.35 0.04
C ARG A 195 -14.34 2.26 -0.43
N GLN A 196 -14.62 1.00 -0.13
CA GLN A 196 -13.86 -0.15 -0.59
C GLN A 196 -14.80 -1.20 -1.21
N SER A 197 -14.33 -1.87 -2.25
CA SER A 197 -15.05 -2.98 -2.92
C SER A 197 -14.76 -4.34 -2.29
N LEU A 198 -13.71 -4.44 -1.49
CA LEU A 198 -13.22 -5.67 -0.85
C LEU A 198 -13.25 -5.53 0.67
N ASP A 199 -13.45 -6.65 1.38
CA ASP A 199 -13.38 -6.69 2.84
C ASP A 199 -11.95 -6.47 3.36
N VAL A 200 -11.81 -6.23 4.67
CA VAL A 200 -10.51 -5.96 5.30
C VAL A 200 -9.55 -7.15 5.17
N TRP A 201 -10.06 -8.38 5.28
CA TRP A 201 -9.27 -9.58 5.02
C TRP A 201 -8.62 -9.55 3.64
N SER A 202 -9.42 -9.32 2.60
CA SER A 202 -8.95 -9.27 1.21
C SER A 202 -8.00 -8.09 1.00
N GLN A 203 -8.29 -6.90 1.55
CA GLN A 203 -7.38 -5.75 1.52
C GLN A 203 -5.98 -6.11 2.03
N LEU A 204 -5.91 -6.75 3.20
CA LEU A 204 -4.65 -7.19 3.82
C LEU A 204 -3.94 -8.26 2.97
N VAL A 205 -4.66 -9.25 2.46
CA VAL A 205 -4.09 -10.30 1.60
C VAL A 205 -3.53 -9.71 0.30
N PHE A 206 -4.22 -8.74 -0.30
CA PHE A 206 -3.72 -8.03 -1.49
C PHE A 206 -2.39 -7.31 -1.21
N GLY A 207 -2.21 -6.77 0.00
CA GLY A 207 -0.95 -6.18 0.44
C GLY A 207 -1.09 -4.85 1.17
N VAL A 208 -2.32 -4.39 1.44
CA VAL A 208 -2.59 -3.19 2.26
C VAL A 208 -2.06 -3.40 3.67
N ARG A 209 -1.42 -2.37 4.26
CA ARG A 209 -0.87 -2.42 5.63
C ARG A 209 -1.29 -1.27 6.52
N TYR A 210 -1.90 -0.22 5.96
CA TYR A 210 -2.41 0.91 6.73
C TYR A 210 -3.93 1.01 6.60
N LEU A 211 -4.65 0.77 7.71
CA LEU A 211 -6.10 0.75 7.76
C LEU A 211 -6.64 1.96 8.52
N ASP A 212 -7.50 2.76 7.88
CA ASP A 212 -8.13 3.93 8.48
C ASP A 212 -9.57 3.62 8.92
N PHE A 213 -9.80 3.77 10.21
CA PHE A 213 -11.08 3.52 10.86
C PHE A 213 -11.68 4.78 11.47
N SER A 214 -12.97 4.96 11.20
CA SER A 214 -13.83 5.87 11.95
C SER A 214 -14.84 5.00 12.71
N VAL A 215 -14.94 5.17 14.03
CA VAL A 215 -15.71 4.26 14.90
C VAL A 215 -16.83 5.00 15.61
N GLY A 216 -18.02 4.41 15.60
CA GLY A 216 -19.19 4.89 16.33
C GLY A 216 -19.62 3.88 17.39
N PHE A 217 -20.15 4.39 18.49
CA PHE A 217 -20.79 3.61 19.53
C PHE A 217 -22.32 3.65 19.37
N TYR A 218 -22.93 2.48 19.32
CA TYR A 218 -24.38 2.29 19.23
C TYR A 218 -24.79 1.16 20.18
N PRO A 219 -25.42 1.46 21.33
CA PRO A 219 -25.81 0.45 22.30
C PRO A 219 -26.65 -0.66 21.65
N SER A 220 -26.19 -1.90 21.77
CA SER A 220 -26.96 -3.08 21.39
C SER A 220 -27.68 -3.63 22.63
N HIS A 221 -28.92 -4.09 22.48
CA HIS A 221 -29.71 -4.68 23.57
C HIS A 221 -29.00 -5.84 24.29
N ASN A 222 -28.08 -6.55 23.62
CA ASN A 222 -27.32 -7.65 24.20
C ASN A 222 -25.84 -7.29 24.45
N GLY A 223 -25.43 -6.03 24.25
CA GLY A 223 -24.04 -5.56 24.45
C GLY A 223 -22.99 -6.08 23.46
N THR A 224 -23.30 -7.10 22.65
CA THR A 224 -22.32 -7.80 21.82
C THR A 224 -21.84 -7.05 20.57
N ARG A 225 -22.52 -5.96 20.16
CA ARG A 225 -22.23 -5.22 18.91
C ARG A 225 -22.39 -3.72 19.09
N ASN A 226 -21.66 -3.17 20.06
CA ASN A 226 -21.74 -1.75 20.37
C ASN A 226 -20.89 -0.89 19.43
N PHE A 227 -19.81 -1.42 18.86
CA PHE A 227 -18.89 -0.66 18.01
C PHE A 227 -19.07 -0.96 16.52
N TRP A 228 -19.13 0.13 15.75
CA TRP A 228 -19.38 0.08 14.31
C TRP A 228 -18.39 0.96 13.56
N ILE A 229 -18.01 0.48 12.37
CA ILE A 229 -17.37 1.31 11.36
C ILE A 229 -18.38 2.32 10.84
N MET A 230 -17.95 3.56 10.83
CA MET A 230 -18.71 4.71 10.39
C MET A 230 -18.12 5.28 9.12
N ASN A 231 -18.98 5.72 8.22
CA ASN A 231 -18.61 6.63 7.14
C ASN A 231 -19.41 7.91 7.35
N GLU A 232 -18.73 8.97 7.78
CA GLU A 232 -19.37 10.15 8.37
C GLU A 232 -20.32 9.72 9.50
N HIS A 233 -21.61 9.98 9.38
CA HIS A 233 -22.62 9.60 10.37
C HIS A 233 -23.31 8.26 10.09
N PHE A 234 -22.88 7.51 9.07
CA PHE A 234 -23.55 6.30 8.62
C PHE A 234 -22.86 5.03 9.10
N ARG A 235 -23.65 4.12 9.68
CA ARG A 235 -23.21 2.82 10.16
C ARG A 235 -23.02 1.85 8.99
N VAL A 236 -21.81 1.34 8.80
CA VAL A 236 -21.48 0.47 7.67
C VAL A 236 -21.31 -0.99 8.08
N ALA A 237 -20.36 -1.28 8.97
CA ALA A 237 -19.99 -2.65 9.36
C ALA A 237 -19.72 -2.73 10.86
N SER A 238 -19.86 -3.91 11.47
CA SER A 238 -19.50 -4.11 12.88
C SER A 238 -17.98 -4.22 13.01
N LEU A 239 -17.40 -3.62 14.05
CA LEU A 239 -15.94 -3.58 14.25
C LEU A 239 -15.36 -4.95 14.65
N GLY A 240 -16.02 -5.69 15.53
CA GLY A 240 -15.50 -6.96 16.08
C GLY A 240 -15.01 -7.97 15.02
N PRO A 241 -15.84 -8.34 14.02
CA PRO A 241 -15.42 -9.24 12.95
C PRO A 241 -14.20 -8.73 12.16
N ILE A 242 -14.06 -7.42 11.99
CA ILE A 242 -12.90 -6.81 11.30
C ILE A 242 -11.63 -6.99 12.14
N LEU A 243 -11.70 -6.80 13.46
CA LEU A 243 -10.57 -7.05 14.36
C LEU A 243 -10.14 -8.52 14.35
N GLN A 244 -11.10 -9.44 14.27
CA GLN A 244 -10.83 -10.88 14.16
C GLN A 244 -10.15 -11.26 12.83
N ASP A 245 -10.53 -10.61 11.73
CA ASP A 245 -9.84 -10.76 10.44
C ASP A 245 -8.41 -10.23 10.50
N ILE A 246 -8.19 -9.08 11.12
CA ILE A 246 -6.84 -8.51 11.33
C ILE A 246 -5.99 -9.46 12.17
N ARG A 247 -6.51 -9.93 13.32
CA ARG A 247 -5.85 -10.88 14.22
C ARG A 247 -5.39 -12.12 13.45
N ARG A 248 -6.32 -12.74 12.72
CA ARG A 248 -6.04 -13.95 11.95
C ARG A 248 -4.99 -13.68 10.87
N PHE A 249 -5.09 -12.55 10.17
CA PHE A 249 -4.13 -12.20 9.13
C PHE A 249 -2.71 -12.09 9.70
N VAL A 250 -2.51 -11.28 10.76
CA VAL A 250 -1.16 -11.05 11.30
C VAL A 250 -0.54 -12.30 11.92
N ILE A 251 -1.34 -13.19 12.52
CA ILE A 251 -0.84 -14.50 13.01
C ILE A 251 -0.33 -15.37 11.85
N LEU A 252 -1.07 -15.39 10.74
CA LEU A 252 -0.71 -16.23 9.59
C LEU A 252 0.44 -15.63 8.77
N SER A 253 0.50 -14.31 8.64
CA SER A 253 1.43 -13.60 7.77
C SER A 253 2.70 -13.10 8.47
N GLU A 254 2.64 -12.83 9.77
CA GLU A 254 3.68 -12.09 10.54
C GLU A 254 4.00 -10.71 9.95
N GLU A 255 3.03 -10.12 9.26
CA GLU A 255 3.14 -8.76 8.74
C GLU A 255 2.71 -7.73 9.77
N THR A 256 3.43 -6.61 9.81
CA THR A 256 3.02 -5.45 10.59
C THR A 256 1.80 -4.76 9.98
N VAL A 257 0.74 -4.53 10.75
CA VAL A 257 -0.46 -3.80 10.30
C VAL A 257 -0.70 -2.58 11.19
N PHE A 258 -0.99 -1.46 10.56
CA PHE A 258 -1.25 -0.17 11.19
C PHE A 258 -2.76 0.07 11.23
N LEU A 259 -3.30 0.25 12.43
CA LEU A 259 -4.71 0.53 12.66
C LEU A 259 -4.87 1.96 13.14
N ASP A 260 -5.41 2.83 12.28
CA ASP A 260 -5.57 4.26 12.56
C ASP A 260 -7.01 4.57 12.96
N PHE A 261 -7.26 4.69 14.27
CA PHE A 261 -8.54 5.11 14.85
C PHE A 261 -8.58 6.63 14.94
N ARG A 262 -8.95 7.26 13.83
CA ARG A 262 -8.79 8.70 13.66
C ARG A 262 -10.02 9.51 14.03
N ARG A 263 -11.23 8.97 13.83
CA ARG A 263 -12.48 9.70 14.05
C ARG A 263 -13.47 8.89 14.88
N PHE A 264 -14.16 9.59 15.78
CA PHE A 264 -15.18 9.04 16.67
C PHE A 264 -16.53 9.77 16.45
N PRO A 265 -17.16 9.65 15.26
CA PRO A 265 -18.24 10.56 14.85
C PRO A 265 -19.57 10.38 15.58
N LEU A 266 -19.76 9.30 16.35
CA LEU A 266 -21.03 9.03 17.03
C LEU A 266 -20.81 8.29 18.36
N GLY A 267 -21.43 8.78 19.44
CA GLY A 267 -21.53 8.09 20.73
C GLY A 267 -20.35 8.23 21.69
N PHE A 268 -19.32 9.02 21.34
CA PHE A 268 -18.12 9.25 22.18
C PHE A 268 -18.06 10.64 22.82
N HIS A 269 -18.82 11.62 22.31
CA HIS A 269 -18.79 12.98 22.84
C HIS A 269 -19.36 13.02 24.28
N ASN A 270 -18.59 13.56 25.24
CA ASN A 270 -18.90 13.60 26.68
C ASN A 270 -19.16 12.23 27.31
N ASN A 271 -18.51 11.20 26.77
CA ASN A 271 -18.77 9.80 26.99
C ASN A 271 -17.40 9.08 27.03
N PRO A 272 -16.58 9.31 28.09
CA PRO A 272 -15.25 8.73 28.22
C PRO A 272 -15.28 7.20 28.38
N GLU A 273 -16.31 6.65 29.02
CA GLU A 273 -16.45 5.21 29.26
C GLU A 273 -16.57 4.39 27.95
N GLN A 274 -16.94 5.04 26.85
CA GLN A 274 -17.04 4.45 25.51
C GLN A 274 -15.66 4.36 24.86
N HIS A 275 -14.75 5.29 25.18
CA HIS A 275 -13.33 5.15 24.84
C HIS A 275 -12.73 3.96 25.60
N ASP A 276 -13.00 3.87 26.91
CA ASP A 276 -12.51 2.75 27.74
C ASP A 276 -13.02 1.40 27.24
N ALA A 277 -14.32 1.32 26.92
CA ALA A 277 -14.92 0.10 26.37
C ALA A 277 -14.35 -0.25 24.98
N LEU A 278 -14.00 0.74 24.15
CA LEU A 278 -13.35 0.48 22.87
C LEU A 278 -11.93 -0.02 23.07
N LEU A 279 -11.14 0.59 23.97
CA LEU A 279 -9.79 0.14 24.28
C LEU A 279 -9.79 -1.27 24.88
N ALA A 280 -10.76 -1.59 25.75
CA ALA A 280 -10.95 -2.95 26.27
C ALA A 280 -11.24 -3.97 25.15
N LEU A 281 -12.06 -3.60 24.16
CA LEU A 281 -12.30 -4.45 22.99
C LEU A 281 -11.01 -4.64 22.16
N LEU A 282 -10.23 -3.57 21.94
CA LEU A 282 -8.96 -3.64 21.21
C LEU A 282 -7.95 -4.52 21.94
N GLU A 283 -7.84 -4.38 23.26
CA GLU A 283 -6.97 -5.22 24.08
C GLU A 283 -7.41 -6.68 24.05
N GLN A 284 -8.72 -6.94 24.15
CA GLN A 284 -9.27 -8.30 24.09
C GLN A 284 -8.98 -8.98 22.75
N GLU A 285 -9.16 -8.29 21.63
CA GLU A 285 -9.04 -8.89 20.30
C GLU A 285 -7.58 -8.92 19.80
N LEU A 286 -6.74 -7.95 20.18
CA LEU A 286 -5.41 -7.74 19.58
C LEU A 286 -4.27 -7.53 20.57
N GLY A 287 -4.52 -7.39 21.89
CA GLY A 287 -3.53 -6.91 22.86
C GLY A 287 -2.22 -7.72 22.92
N ASP A 288 -2.28 -9.03 22.71
CA ASP A 288 -1.10 -9.90 22.64
C ASP A 288 -0.25 -9.70 21.38
N LEU A 289 -0.79 -9.07 20.34
CA LEU A 289 -0.15 -8.80 19.05
C LEU A 289 0.27 -7.33 18.88
N VAL A 290 -0.23 -6.44 19.74
CA VAL A 290 0.05 -5.00 19.69
C VAL A 290 1.43 -4.68 20.24
N TYR A 291 2.16 -3.82 19.53
CA TYR A 291 3.38 -3.21 20.03
C TYR A 291 3.02 -2.09 21.00
N ARG A 292 3.28 -2.32 22.28
CA ARG A 292 2.93 -1.39 23.37
C ARG A 292 3.96 -0.26 23.45
N ARG A 293 3.48 0.93 23.77
CA ARG A 293 4.32 2.06 24.14
C ARG A 293 4.97 1.77 25.49
N LYS A 294 6.24 2.12 25.60
CA LYS A 294 7.00 2.01 26.84
C LYS A 294 7.03 3.40 27.45
N PHE A 295 6.38 3.58 28.60
CA PHE A 295 6.59 4.78 29.39
C PHE A 295 8.00 4.74 29.96
N ALA A 296 8.78 5.80 29.80
CA ALA A 296 10.05 5.90 30.50
C ALA A 296 9.79 5.84 32.01
N ALA A 297 10.55 5.02 32.73
CA ALA A 297 10.50 5.04 34.19
C ALA A 297 10.95 6.43 34.66
N SER A 298 10.24 7.00 35.63
CA SER A 298 10.46 8.35 36.18
C SER A 298 11.88 8.62 36.67
N ASP A 299 12.69 7.59 36.86
CA ASP A 299 14.03 7.66 37.45
C ASP A 299 15.17 7.88 36.41
N GLU A 300 14.87 7.86 35.10
CA GLU A 300 15.84 8.13 34.03
C GLU A 300 15.68 9.52 33.37
N LEU A 301 14.74 10.34 33.85
CA LEU A 301 14.48 11.66 33.31
C LEU A 301 15.49 12.68 33.84
N THR A 302 16.51 13.00 33.05
CA THR A 302 17.31 14.22 33.28
C THR A 302 16.51 15.45 32.87
N ASP A 303 16.47 16.46 33.76
CA ASP A 303 15.82 17.76 33.53
C ASP A 303 16.16 18.33 32.14
N GLY A 304 15.21 18.26 31.21
CA GLY A 304 15.34 18.76 29.83
C GLY A 304 14.63 17.94 28.75
N ASP A 305 14.24 16.69 29.04
CA ASP A 305 13.55 15.80 28.10
C ASP A 305 12.02 15.80 28.36
N ASP A 306 11.33 16.84 27.92
CA ASP A 306 9.86 16.99 28.07
C ASP A 306 9.02 15.94 27.29
N HIS A 307 9.66 14.99 26.59
CA HIS A 307 9.00 13.95 25.80
C HIS A 307 9.71 12.59 25.89
N ALA A 308 9.59 11.93 27.03
CA ALA A 308 10.15 10.59 27.26
C ALA A 308 9.43 9.46 26.49
N ASP A 309 8.30 9.76 25.84
CA ASP A 309 7.63 8.84 24.93
C ASP A 309 8.24 9.00 23.54
N GLY A 310 8.99 8.00 23.09
CA GLY A 310 9.43 7.94 21.70
C GLY A 310 8.25 8.00 20.73
N GLU A 311 8.43 8.62 19.57
CA GLU A 311 7.38 8.69 18.55
C GLU A 311 7.25 7.35 17.79
N SER A 312 6.02 6.85 17.61
CA SER A 312 5.77 5.53 17.00
C SER A 312 6.41 5.35 15.61
N TYR A 313 6.56 6.45 14.88
CA TYR A 313 7.13 6.45 13.54
C TYR A 313 8.66 6.27 13.51
N ASN A 314 9.34 6.39 14.65
CA ASN A 314 10.78 6.11 14.80
C ASN A 314 11.07 4.62 15.02
N LEU A 315 10.06 3.81 15.37
CA LEU A 315 10.20 2.36 15.45
C LEU A 315 10.63 1.80 14.09
N THR A 316 11.19 0.59 14.10
CA THR A 316 11.44 -0.20 12.89
C THR A 316 10.54 -1.43 12.86
N LEU A 317 10.37 -2.05 11.69
CA LEU A 317 9.69 -3.35 11.59
C LEU A 317 10.41 -4.41 12.43
N GLY A 318 11.74 -4.34 12.50
CA GLY A 318 12.58 -5.23 13.28
C GLY A 318 12.33 -5.12 14.78
N ASP A 319 12.12 -3.91 15.31
CA ASP A 319 11.81 -3.70 16.73
C ASP A 319 10.52 -4.45 17.11
N MET A 320 9.46 -4.26 16.32
CA MET A 320 8.18 -4.91 16.56
C MET A 320 8.28 -6.44 16.45
N ARG A 321 8.93 -6.93 15.39
CA ARG A 321 9.10 -8.37 15.14
C ARG A 321 9.90 -9.08 16.23
N ARG A 322 10.96 -8.45 16.77
CA ARG A 322 11.76 -9.03 17.86
C ARG A 322 10.95 -9.25 19.13
N GLU A 323 9.92 -8.44 19.35
CA GLU A 323 8.98 -8.60 20.48
C GLU A 323 7.79 -9.51 20.14
N GLY A 324 7.75 -10.10 18.94
CA GLY A 324 6.64 -10.91 18.45
C GLY A 324 5.35 -10.11 18.27
N LYS A 325 5.48 -8.80 17.98
CA LYS A 325 4.35 -7.88 17.82
C LYS A 325 4.23 -7.45 16.36
N TYR A 326 2.99 -7.34 15.92
CA TYR A 326 2.64 -7.15 14.50
C TYR A 326 1.54 -6.11 14.29
N VAL A 327 1.02 -5.50 15.36
CA VAL A 327 -0.02 -4.47 15.25
C VAL A 327 0.49 -3.18 15.88
N LEU A 328 0.35 -2.07 15.17
CA LEU A 328 0.51 -0.72 15.71
C LEU A 328 -0.85 -0.03 15.66
N ILE A 329 -1.34 0.45 16.81
CA ILE A 329 -2.61 1.16 16.88
C ILE A 329 -2.34 2.64 17.12
N THR A 330 -2.82 3.50 16.22
CA THR A 330 -2.87 4.94 16.48
C THR A 330 -4.28 5.36 16.84
N TYR A 331 -4.41 6.28 17.80
CA TYR A 331 -5.72 6.61 18.38
C TYR A 331 -5.84 8.11 18.67
N ASN A 332 -6.83 8.76 18.07
CA ASN A 332 -6.98 10.23 18.11
C ASN A 332 -7.85 10.71 19.29
N HIS A 333 -7.40 10.44 20.52
CA HIS A 333 -8.05 10.93 21.76
C HIS A 333 -7.00 11.10 22.87
N GLU A 334 -6.73 12.36 23.23
CA GLU A 334 -5.61 12.71 24.13
C GLU A 334 -5.71 12.06 25.51
N ALA A 335 -6.90 12.04 26.12
CA ALA A 335 -7.05 11.45 27.46
C ALA A 335 -6.71 9.94 27.47
N SER A 336 -7.14 9.20 26.44
CA SER A 336 -6.79 7.79 26.29
C SER A 336 -5.29 7.57 26.07
N LEU A 337 -4.62 8.49 25.38
CA LEU A 337 -3.16 8.45 25.18
C LEU A 337 -2.38 8.64 26.47
N ASN A 338 -2.96 9.16 27.54
CA ASN A 338 -2.26 9.27 28.82
C ASN A 338 -2.40 8.02 29.70
N GLU A 339 -3.41 7.19 29.43
CA GLU A 339 -3.80 6.08 30.31
C GLU A 339 -3.50 4.70 29.71
N SER A 340 -3.33 4.61 28.39
CA SER A 340 -3.21 3.33 27.70
C SER A 340 -1.84 3.13 27.02
N GLU A 341 -1.24 1.97 27.26
CA GLU A 341 0.02 1.56 26.63
C GLU A 341 -0.17 0.94 25.24
N ILE A 342 -1.40 0.56 24.87
CA ILE A 342 -1.64 -0.20 23.63
C ILE A 342 -1.89 0.69 22.40
N ILE A 343 -1.94 2.01 22.61
CA ILE A 343 -2.18 3.00 21.57
C ILE A 343 -1.06 4.04 21.51
N TRP A 344 -0.88 4.57 20.31
CA TRP A 344 0.09 5.60 19.99
C TRP A 344 -0.60 6.85 19.43
N LYS A 345 0.10 7.98 19.50
CA LYS A 345 -0.34 9.23 18.88
C LYS A 345 -0.54 9.05 17.36
N PRO A 346 -1.61 9.60 16.77
CA PRO A 346 -1.84 9.52 15.34
C PRO A 346 -0.80 10.27 14.53
N TRP A 347 -0.40 9.68 13.42
CA TRP A 347 0.49 10.31 12.44
C TRP A 347 -0.18 11.52 11.77
N LYS A 348 0.65 12.48 11.32
CA LYS A 348 0.18 13.71 10.69
C LYS A 348 -0.57 13.37 9.40
N LYS A 349 -1.85 13.75 9.34
CA LYS A 349 -2.69 13.51 8.15
C LYS A 349 -2.66 14.71 7.21
N HIS A 350 -2.48 14.40 5.94
CA HIS A 350 -2.73 15.25 4.81
C HIS A 350 -3.87 14.64 3.99
N SER A 351 -4.82 15.45 3.52
CA SER A 351 -5.98 14.92 2.79
C SER A 351 -6.40 15.83 1.65
N SER A 352 -6.70 15.23 0.52
CA SER A 352 -7.26 15.92 -0.65
C SER A 352 -8.80 15.93 -0.65
N ALA A 353 -9.47 15.52 0.44
CA ALA A 353 -10.92 15.32 0.46
C ALA A 353 -11.73 16.58 0.11
N PHE A 354 -11.21 17.77 0.44
CA PHE A 354 -11.88 19.04 0.17
C PHE A 354 -11.46 19.67 -1.17
N LEU A 355 -10.49 19.08 -1.87
CA LEU A 355 -9.97 19.59 -3.13
C LEU A 355 -10.84 19.16 -4.30
N LYS A 356 -10.90 20.01 -5.33
CA LYS A 356 -11.27 19.60 -6.67
C LYS A 356 -10.17 18.71 -7.24
N HIS A 357 -10.53 17.72 -8.05
CA HIS A 357 -9.55 16.81 -8.67
C HIS A 357 -8.49 17.55 -9.51
N THR A 358 -8.78 18.76 -10.02
CA THR A 358 -7.84 19.63 -10.73
C THR A 358 -6.69 20.12 -9.85
N GLU A 359 -6.95 20.42 -8.57
CA GLU A 359 -6.01 20.99 -7.59
C GLU A 359 -5.04 19.95 -7.02
N LEU A 360 -5.32 18.65 -7.19
CA LEU A 360 -4.53 17.55 -6.63
C LEU A 360 -3.04 17.63 -7.00
N GLY A 361 -2.71 18.09 -8.23
CA GLY A 361 -1.33 18.17 -8.70
C GLY A 361 -0.50 19.17 -7.91
N GLU A 362 -1.03 20.38 -7.71
CA GLU A 362 -0.38 21.43 -6.93
C GLU A 362 -0.26 21.03 -5.45
N PHE A 363 -1.34 20.47 -4.89
CA PHE A 363 -1.34 19.98 -3.52
C PHE A 363 -0.22 18.95 -3.28
N MET A 364 -0.11 17.95 -4.17
CA MET A 364 0.95 16.95 -4.09
C MET A 364 2.33 17.57 -4.32
N GLN A 365 2.47 18.50 -5.27
CA GLN A 365 3.75 19.17 -5.49
C GLN A 365 4.22 19.91 -4.23
N ASN A 366 3.33 20.63 -3.55
CA ASN A 366 3.66 21.35 -2.31
C ASN A 366 4.04 20.39 -1.18
N LEU A 367 3.31 19.28 -1.06
CA LEU A 367 3.54 18.27 -0.03
C LEU A 367 4.85 17.48 -0.25
N PHE A 368 5.09 16.99 -1.46
CA PHE A 368 6.20 16.09 -1.76
C PHE A 368 7.49 16.80 -2.14
N SER A 369 7.44 18.04 -2.63
CA SER A 369 8.67 18.80 -2.94
C SER A 369 9.44 19.19 -1.68
N GLN A 370 8.81 19.12 -0.50
CA GLN A 370 9.34 19.59 0.79
C GLN A 370 9.73 21.07 0.79
N LYS A 371 9.29 21.85 -0.22
CA LYS A 371 9.55 23.29 -0.30
C LYS A 371 8.53 24.10 0.52
N HIS A 372 7.34 23.55 0.75
CA HIS A 372 6.32 24.19 1.57
C HIS A 372 6.62 24.02 3.07
N PRO A 373 6.37 25.02 3.94
CA PRO A 373 6.58 24.90 5.38
C PRO A 373 5.82 23.74 6.04
N ASP A 374 4.61 23.45 5.55
CA ASP A 374 3.77 22.38 6.11
C ASP A 374 4.13 20.97 5.63
N ALA A 375 5.07 20.85 4.68
CA ALA A 375 5.49 19.56 4.15
C ALA A 375 6.15 18.70 5.25
N PRO A 376 5.82 17.41 5.32
CA PRO A 376 6.33 16.53 6.37
C PRO A 376 7.85 16.35 6.24
N ARG A 377 8.55 16.52 7.37
CA ARG A 377 9.99 16.34 7.53
C ARG A 377 10.23 15.58 8.83
N ASP A 378 10.94 14.46 8.75
CA ASP A 378 11.36 13.63 9.89
C ASP A 378 10.24 13.10 10.81
N ILE A 379 9.00 13.12 10.35
CA ILE A 379 7.80 12.67 11.07
C ILE A 379 7.09 11.52 10.33
N GLY A 380 6.28 10.75 11.05
CA GLY A 380 5.29 9.84 10.47
C GLY A 380 4.08 10.60 9.93
N TRP A 381 3.64 10.27 8.73
CA TRP A 381 2.53 10.97 8.08
C TRP A 381 1.76 10.10 7.09
N SER A 382 0.51 10.51 6.83
CA SER A 382 -0.37 9.85 5.88
C SER A 382 -0.95 10.83 4.86
N LEU A 383 -1.04 10.39 3.61
CA LEU A 383 -1.79 11.06 2.54
C LEU A 383 -3.10 10.30 2.31
N HIS A 384 -4.23 10.94 2.61
CA HIS A 384 -5.54 10.46 2.22
C HIS A 384 -5.89 11.07 0.86
N GLY A 385 -5.47 10.38 -0.21
CA GLY A 385 -5.66 10.74 -1.60
C GLY A 385 -7.08 10.40 -2.09
N VAL A 386 -8.07 11.12 -1.56
CA VAL A 386 -9.50 10.91 -1.84
C VAL A 386 -10.16 12.22 -2.24
N GLN A 387 -11.35 12.15 -2.80
CA GLN A 387 -12.22 13.32 -3.01
C GLN A 387 -13.51 13.13 -2.22
N GLY A 388 -13.83 14.11 -1.39
CA GLY A 388 -15.03 14.17 -0.58
C GLY A 388 -16.25 14.59 -1.40
N PHE A 389 -17.41 14.53 -0.78
CA PHE A 389 -18.68 14.85 -1.44
C PHE A 389 -18.75 16.32 -1.92
N GLN A 390 -18.31 17.26 -1.09
CA GLN A 390 -18.33 18.69 -1.45
C GLN A 390 -17.39 18.99 -2.63
N GLY A 391 -16.21 18.39 -2.65
CA GLY A 391 -15.22 18.58 -3.72
C GLY A 391 -15.60 17.94 -5.06
N SER A 392 -16.70 17.18 -5.12
CA SER A 392 -17.12 16.40 -6.30
C SER A 392 -18.38 16.90 -6.98
N TYR A 393 -18.82 18.11 -6.67
CA TYR A 393 -19.94 18.73 -7.38
C TYR A 393 -19.51 19.07 -8.81
N ASN A 394 -20.23 18.53 -9.80
CA ASN A 394 -20.11 18.97 -11.18
C ASN A 394 -21.17 20.05 -11.45
N GLU A 395 -20.71 21.26 -11.76
CA GLU A 395 -21.58 22.39 -12.09
C GLU A 395 -22.34 22.18 -13.41
N GLU A 396 -21.71 21.52 -14.39
CA GLU A 396 -22.30 21.27 -15.72
C GLU A 396 -23.45 20.26 -15.65
N ASP A 397 -23.25 19.16 -14.92
CA ASP A 397 -24.25 18.11 -14.76
C ASP A 397 -25.20 18.36 -13.57
N ALA A 398 -24.98 19.43 -12.80
CA ALA A 398 -25.66 19.75 -11.55
C ALA A 398 -25.77 18.56 -10.56
N THR A 399 -24.77 17.67 -10.55
CA THR A 399 -24.80 16.41 -9.79
C THR A 399 -23.52 16.16 -9.00
N TYR A 400 -23.64 15.32 -7.97
CA TYR A 400 -22.52 14.86 -7.17
C TYR A 400 -22.11 13.45 -7.59
N MET A 401 -20.83 13.26 -7.82
CA MET A 401 -20.26 11.94 -8.11
C MET A 401 -20.42 10.99 -6.91
N MET A 402 -20.72 9.73 -7.20
CA MET A 402 -20.65 8.62 -6.26
C MET A 402 -19.20 8.34 -5.84
N PRO A 403 -18.98 7.66 -4.70
CA PRO A 403 -17.64 7.35 -4.20
C PRO A 403 -16.75 6.62 -5.22
N ALA A 404 -17.30 5.63 -5.92
CA ALA A 404 -16.59 4.89 -6.96
C ALA A 404 -16.19 5.78 -8.16
N GLU A 405 -17.07 6.71 -8.56
CA GLU A 405 -16.82 7.65 -9.64
C GLU A 405 -15.70 8.62 -9.26
N ARG A 406 -15.74 9.18 -8.05
CA ARG A 406 -14.66 10.00 -7.51
C ARG A 406 -13.32 9.27 -7.49
N ALA A 407 -13.32 8.03 -7.00
CA ALA A 407 -12.11 7.20 -7.00
C ALA A 407 -11.58 6.97 -8.42
N SER A 408 -12.46 6.68 -9.39
CA SER A 408 -12.05 6.46 -10.79
C SER A 408 -11.41 7.68 -11.47
N VAL A 409 -11.65 8.89 -10.96
CA VAL A 409 -11.02 10.14 -11.43
C VAL A 409 -9.74 10.46 -10.66
N VAL A 410 -9.77 10.35 -9.32
CA VAL A 410 -8.66 10.73 -8.44
C VAL A 410 -7.52 9.73 -8.50
N ASN A 411 -7.84 8.43 -8.48
CA ASN A 411 -6.86 7.36 -8.36
C ASN A 411 -5.84 7.37 -9.52
N PRO A 412 -6.23 7.44 -10.81
CA PRO A 412 -5.26 7.48 -11.91
C PRO A 412 -4.31 8.68 -11.82
N LYS A 413 -4.83 9.87 -11.49
CA LYS A 413 -4.01 11.08 -11.32
C LYS A 413 -3.04 10.94 -10.16
N LEU A 414 -3.51 10.45 -9.01
CA LEU A 414 -2.66 10.18 -7.84
C LEU A 414 -1.55 9.17 -8.17
N MET A 415 -1.89 8.06 -8.83
CA MET A 415 -0.92 7.02 -9.19
C MET A 415 0.11 7.52 -10.20
N GLN A 416 -0.30 8.34 -11.18
CA GLN A 416 0.63 8.97 -12.13
C GLN A 416 1.66 9.84 -11.41
N LEU A 417 1.20 10.65 -10.45
CA LEU A 417 2.05 11.55 -9.67
C LEU A 417 2.99 10.77 -8.72
N LEU A 418 2.49 9.71 -8.08
CA LEU A 418 3.29 8.86 -7.20
C LEU A 418 4.32 8.02 -7.93
N SER A 419 4.03 7.59 -9.17
CA SER A 419 4.95 6.74 -9.96
C SER A 419 6.27 7.43 -10.31
N GLY A 420 6.37 8.75 -10.13
CA GLY A 420 7.61 9.51 -10.26
C GLY A 420 8.48 9.49 -8.97
N PRO A 421 9.35 10.50 -8.79
CA PRO A 421 10.26 10.57 -7.63
C PRO A 421 9.52 10.76 -6.29
N TRP A 422 8.22 11.08 -6.32
CA TRP A 422 7.42 11.30 -5.12
C TRP A 422 7.14 10.04 -4.32
N SER A 423 7.07 8.86 -4.96
CA SER A 423 7.01 7.56 -4.26
C SER A 423 8.12 7.41 -3.21
N GLN A 424 9.34 7.87 -3.51
CA GLN A 424 10.49 7.77 -2.62
C GLN A 424 10.33 8.58 -1.34
N ARG A 425 9.48 9.60 -1.35
CA ARG A 425 9.18 10.43 -0.18
C ARG A 425 7.86 10.06 0.49
N ALA A 426 7.05 9.20 -0.13
CA ALA A 426 5.79 8.76 0.44
C ALA A 426 6.01 7.94 1.72
N ASN A 427 5.15 8.20 2.71
CA ASN A 427 4.99 7.36 3.89
C ASN A 427 3.69 6.54 3.77
N ALA A 428 2.64 6.78 4.56
CA ALA A 428 1.36 6.10 4.31
C ALA A 428 0.55 6.80 3.21
N VAL A 429 0.03 6.06 2.22
CA VAL A 429 -0.91 6.60 1.21
C VAL A 429 -2.18 5.78 1.22
N LEU A 430 -3.31 6.45 1.41
CA LEU A 430 -4.63 5.85 1.55
C LEU A 430 -5.53 6.33 0.42
N VAL A 431 -6.22 5.39 -0.21
CA VAL A 431 -7.15 5.65 -1.32
C VAL A 431 -8.52 5.02 -1.08
N ASP A 432 -9.53 5.54 -1.77
CA ASP A 432 -10.81 4.85 -1.95
C ASP A 432 -10.66 3.82 -3.08
N TYR A 433 -11.29 2.65 -2.93
CA TYR A 433 -11.29 1.56 -3.91
C TYR A 433 -9.88 1.15 -4.35
N PHE A 434 -9.01 0.73 -3.42
CA PHE A 434 -7.59 0.48 -3.71
C PHE A 434 -7.35 -0.53 -4.86
N ALA A 435 -8.27 -1.48 -5.08
CA ALA A 435 -8.17 -2.44 -6.18
C ALA A 435 -8.21 -1.78 -7.58
N ASN A 436 -8.67 -0.53 -7.67
CA ASN A 436 -8.62 0.31 -8.86
C ASN A 436 -7.24 0.97 -9.08
N THR A 437 -6.24 0.64 -8.26
CA THR A 437 -4.87 1.17 -8.33
C THR A 437 -3.83 0.05 -8.34
N ASN A 438 -2.60 0.38 -8.72
CA ASN A 438 -1.41 -0.42 -8.48
C ASN A 438 -0.64 0.01 -7.23
N LEU A 439 -1.31 0.64 -6.25
CA LEU A 439 -0.65 1.26 -5.08
C LEU A 439 0.20 0.27 -4.27
N VAL A 440 -0.28 -0.96 -4.10
CA VAL A 440 0.48 -2.01 -3.39
C VAL A 440 1.78 -2.31 -4.13
N GLU A 441 1.73 -2.55 -5.44
CA GLU A 441 2.92 -2.86 -6.23
C GLU A 441 3.92 -1.70 -6.23
N LEU A 442 3.42 -0.47 -6.38
CA LEU A 442 4.25 0.72 -6.31
C LEU A 442 4.96 0.84 -4.95
N ALA A 443 4.24 0.61 -3.86
CA ALA A 443 4.79 0.68 -2.51
C ALA A 443 5.85 -0.41 -2.26
N VAL A 444 5.57 -1.66 -2.64
CA VAL A 444 6.53 -2.78 -2.50
C VAL A 444 7.82 -2.48 -3.27
N ASN A 445 7.70 -2.11 -4.55
CA ASN A 445 8.87 -1.83 -5.39
C ASN A 445 9.64 -0.61 -4.92
N THR A 446 8.94 0.43 -4.45
CA THR A 446 9.57 1.61 -3.86
C THR A 446 10.35 1.26 -2.60
N ASN A 447 9.78 0.47 -1.69
CA ASN A 447 10.46 0.08 -0.46
C ASN A 447 11.70 -0.77 -0.72
N ARG A 448 11.62 -1.74 -1.66
CA ARG A 448 12.80 -2.47 -2.13
C ARG A 448 13.89 -1.51 -2.63
N TYR A 449 13.51 -0.52 -3.44
CA TYR A 449 14.46 0.48 -3.92
C TYR A 449 15.08 1.31 -2.79
N LYS A 450 14.29 1.73 -1.79
CA LYS A 450 14.78 2.45 -0.61
C LYS A 450 15.83 1.63 0.15
N THR A 451 15.64 0.32 0.31
CA THR A 451 16.62 -0.54 0.99
C THR A 451 17.97 -0.64 0.26
N LEU A 452 17.94 -0.70 -1.07
CA LEU A 452 19.16 -0.76 -1.89
C LEU A 452 20.00 0.52 -1.81
N ARG A 453 19.35 1.67 -1.58
CA ARG A 453 19.98 2.98 -1.48
C ARG A 453 20.28 3.45 -0.05
N SER A 454 19.93 2.67 0.97
CA SER A 454 20.28 3.02 2.33
C SER A 454 21.82 3.12 2.44
N PRO A 455 22.40 4.17 3.06
CA PRO A 455 23.85 4.32 3.22
C PRO A 455 24.54 3.13 3.90
N THR A 456 23.79 2.35 4.70
CA THR A 456 24.25 1.09 5.29
C THR A 456 24.53 0.00 4.25
N SER A 457 23.96 0.10 3.05
CA SER A 457 24.09 -0.86 1.94
C SER A 457 25.27 -0.54 1.01
N GLU A 458 25.74 0.71 0.99
CA GLU A 458 26.94 1.12 0.24
C GLU A 458 28.25 0.58 0.86
N ALA A 459 28.20 0.07 2.10
CA ALA A 459 29.34 -0.55 2.79
C ALA A 459 29.64 -2.00 2.34
N VAL A 460 28.88 -2.56 1.40
CA VAL A 460 29.16 -3.88 0.80
C VAL A 460 29.44 -3.72 -0.70
N VAL A 461 30.36 -2.82 -1.05
CA VAL A 461 31.14 -2.99 -2.28
C VAL A 461 32.28 -3.93 -1.93
N LEU A 462 32.23 -5.13 -2.48
CA LEU A 462 33.26 -6.16 -2.38
C LEU A 462 34.61 -5.58 -2.83
N ASP A 463 35.52 -5.39 -1.88
CA ASP A 463 36.95 -5.40 -2.15
C ASP A 463 37.30 -6.82 -2.62
N ILE A 464 37.35 -7.01 -3.94
CA ILE A 464 38.00 -8.16 -4.55
C ILE A 464 39.43 -7.73 -4.86
N GLN A 465 40.36 -8.13 -4.00
CA GLN A 465 41.80 -8.18 -4.32
C GLN A 465 42.11 -9.34 -5.26
#